data_AF-A0A6C0B8C6-F1
#
_entry.id   AF-A0A6C0B8C6-F1
#
_cell.length_a   1.000
_cell.length_b   1.000
_cell.length_c   1.000
_cell.angle_alpha   90.00
_cell.angle_beta   90.00
_cell.angle_gamma   90.00
#
_symmetry.space_group_name_H-M   'P 1'
#
loop_
_entity.id
_entity.type
_entity.pdbx_description
1 polymer ?
#
loop_
_entity_poly.entity_id
_entity_poly.type
_entity_poly.pdbx_seq_one_letter_code
_entity_poly.pdbx_strand_id
1 'polypeptide(L)'
;MKMHYECCDATFVGIHFWFKSMFEELGWMVLAKERGMTDKIMTYKHSVSHLKQAIERRLKNTRDHDRKEDLKIMYENVCVLCEHIEKDFS
;
A
#
# COMPACT_ATOMS: atom_id res chain seq x y z
N MET A 1 4.11 18.01 28.13
CA MET A 1 3.69 18.32 26.75
C MET A 1 4.36 17.29 25.83
N LYS A 2 3.62 16.33 25.28
CA LYS A 2 4.19 15.34 24.34
C LYS A 2 4.28 16.00 22.98
N MET A 3 5.49 16.20 22.48
CA MET A 3 5.75 16.73 21.15
C MET A 3 5.40 15.64 20.13
N HIS A 4 4.21 15.73 19.55
CA HIS A 4 3.85 14.91 18.38
C HIS A 4 4.69 15.43 17.20
N TYR A 5 5.75 14.71 16.84
CA TYR A 5 6.36 14.88 15.53
C TYR A 5 5.34 14.37 14.50
N GLU A 6 4.81 15.26 13.67
CA GLU A 6 4.16 14.83 12.43
C GLU A 6 5.22 14.11 11.59
N CYS A 7 5.07 12.79 11.46
CA CYS A 7 5.90 12.01 10.56
C CYS A 7 5.69 12.57 9.14
N CYS A 8 6.79 12.82 8.42
CA CYS A 8 6.72 13.41 7.08
C CYS A 8 5.82 12.58 6.15
N ASP A 9 4.94 13.25 5.40
CA ASP A 9 4.15 12.61 4.36
C ASP A 9 5.06 11.89 3.35
N ALA A 10 4.67 10.68 2.94
CA ALA A 10 5.42 9.92 1.94
C ALA A 10 5.54 10.71 0.63
N THR A 11 6.72 10.67 0.02
CA THR A 11 6.97 11.33 -1.27
C THR A 11 6.28 10.55 -2.40
N PHE A 12 5.96 11.21 -3.51
CA PHE A 12 5.38 10.54 -4.68
C PHE A 12 6.26 9.40 -5.20
N VAL A 13 7.57 9.63 -5.26
CA VAL A 13 8.56 8.62 -5.64
C VAL A 13 8.55 7.44 -4.66
N GLY A 14 8.51 7.70 -3.36
CA GLY A 14 8.43 6.66 -2.34
C GLY A 14 7.14 5.83 -2.45
N ILE A 15 6.01 6.48 -2.66
CA ILE A 15 4.72 5.82 -2.90
C ILE A 15 4.78 4.96 -4.16
N HIS A 16 5.39 5.43 -5.24
CA HIS A 16 5.50 4.68 -6.49
C HIS A 16 6.36 3.42 -6.35
N PHE A 17 7.52 3.51 -5.69
CA PHE A 17 8.35 2.33 -5.41
C PHE A 17 7.63 1.33 -4.51
N TRP A 18 6.96 1.82 -3.46
CA TRP A 18 6.23 0.97 -2.54
C TRP A 18 5.06 0.27 -3.24
N PHE A 19 4.30 1.00 -4.05
CA PHE A 19 3.24 0.45 -4.90
C PHE A 19 3.76 -0.72 -5.73
N LYS A 20 4.85 -0.53 -6.49
CA LYS A 20 5.42 -1.60 -7.31
C LYS A 20 5.82 -2.81 -6.47
N SER A 21 6.51 -2.61 -5.34
CA SER A 21 6.95 -3.69 -4.44
C SER A 21 5.78 -4.55 -3.97
N MET A 22 4.65 -3.95 -3.60
CA MET A 22 3.50 -4.71 -3.09
C MET A 22 2.91 -5.66 -4.14
N PHE A 23 2.82 -5.24 -5.40
CA PHE A 23 2.35 -6.13 -6.46
C PHE A 23 3.33 -7.26 -6.77
N GLU A 24 4.65 -6.99 -6.74
CA GLU A 24 5.67 -8.02 -6.92
C GLU A 24 5.70 -9.01 -5.74
N GLU A 25 5.47 -8.52 -4.52
CA GLU A 25 5.44 -9.32 -3.30
C GLU A 25 4.26 -10.29 -3.22
N LEU A 26 3.15 -10.02 -3.93
CA LEU A 26 1.98 -10.90 -3.94
C LEU A 26 2.35 -12.35 -4.34
N GLY A 27 3.20 -12.52 -5.36
CA GLY A 27 3.63 -13.86 -5.79
C GLY A 27 4.40 -14.62 -4.70
N TRP A 28 5.20 -13.90 -3.92
CA TRP A 28 5.90 -14.48 -2.76
C TRP A 28 4.93 -14.84 -1.64
N MET A 29 3.85 -14.09 -1.46
CA MET A 29 2.84 -14.39 -0.43
C MET A 29 2.03 -15.64 -0.75
N VAL A 30 1.79 -15.93 -2.02
CA VAL A 30 1.20 -17.22 -2.44
C VAL A 30 2.09 -18.38 -1.97
N LEU A 31 3.41 -18.30 -2.19
CA LEU A 31 4.36 -19.32 -1.72
C LEU A 31 4.46 -19.37 -0.18
N ALA A 32 4.35 -18.22 0.47
CA ALA A 32 4.34 -18.13 1.93
C ALA A 32 3.12 -18.83 2.53
N LYS A 33 1.95 -18.73 1.88
CA LYS A 33 0.70 -19.39 2.30
C LYS A 33 0.85 -20.91 2.29
N GLU A 34 1.34 -21.47 1.19
CA GLU A 34 1.58 -22.92 1.05
C GLU A 34 2.55 -23.47 2.12
N ARG A 35 3.42 -22.60 2.67
CA ARG A 35 4.38 -22.94 3.72
C ARG A 35 3.89 -22.62 5.13
N GLY A 36 2.66 -22.15 5.29
CA GLY A 36 2.10 -21.77 6.60
C GLY A 36 2.79 -20.56 7.25
N MET A 37 3.42 -19.68 6.47
CA MET A 37 4.15 -18.52 6.99
C MET A 37 3.22 -17.32 7.25
N THR A 38 2.29 -17.48 8.19
CA THR A 38 1.21 -16.51 8.48
C THR A 38 1.72 -15.12 8.89
N ASP A 39 2.81 -15.02 9.66
CA ASP A 39 3.37 -13.73 10.09
C ASP A 39 3.81 -12.86 8.91
N LYS A 40 4.39 -13.48 7.86
CA LYS A 40 4.78 -12.76 6.63
C LYS A 40 3.56 -12.23 5.89
N ILE A 41 2.52 -13.05 5.77
CA ILE A 41 1.26 -12.66 5.13
C ILE A 41 0.62 -11.51 5.90
N MET A 42 0.55 -11.59 7.24
CA MET A 42 0.01 -10.51 8.07
C MET A 42 0.80 -9.21 7.91
N THR A 43 2.14 -9.29 7.91
CA THR A 43 3.00 -8.12 7.70
C THR A 43 2.77 -7.49 6.33
N TYR A 44 2.62 -8.31 5.30
CA TYR A 44 2.29 -7.87 3.95
C TYR A 44 0.90 -7.21 3.90
N LYS A 45 -0.15 -7.81 4.49
CA LYS A 45 -1.50 -7.22 4.61
C LYS A 45 -1.43 -5.82 5.22
N HIS A 46 -0.69 -5.66 6.31
CA HIS A 46 -0.50 -4.36 6.95
C HIS A 46 0.24 -3.37 6.04
N SER A 47 1.28 -3.80 5.33
CA SER A 47 2.03 -2.97 4.39
C SER A 47 1.12 -2.43 3.27
N VAL A 48 0.29 -3.28 2.65
CA VAL A 48 -0.65 -2.86 1.61
C VAL A 48 -1.71 -1.89 2.16
N SER A 49 -2.23 -2.14 3.37
CA SER A 49 -3.17 -1.23 4.03
C SER A 49 -2.53 0.15 4.32
N HIS A 50 -1.28 0.17 4.78
CA HIS A 50 -0.56 1.42 5.00
C HIS A 50 -0.25 2.16 3.69
N LEU A 51 0.08 1.46 2.62
CA LEU A 51 0.24 2.05 1.29
C LEU A 51 -1.07 2.71 0.83
N LYS A 52 -2.21 2.03 0.97
CA LYS A 52 -3.53 2.58 0.64
C LYS A 52 -3.78 3.91 1.37
N GLN A 53 -3.52 3.95 2.68
CA GLN A 53 -3.66 5.16 3.50
C GLN A 53 -2.67 6.26 3.12
N ALA A 54 -1.44 5.90 2.73
CA ALA A 54 -0.44 6.86 2.27
C ALA A 54 -0.85 7.51 0.94
N ILE A 55 -1.36 6.73 -0.02
CA ILE A 55 -1.89 7.24 -1.28
C ILE A 55 -3.09 8.14 -1.01
N GLU A 56 -4.03 7.73 -0.17
CA GLU A 56 -5.23 8.53 0.15
C GLU A 56 -4.87 9.89 0.78
N ARG A 57 -3.92 9.92 1.72
CA ARG A 57 -3.42 11.18 2.30
C ARG A 57 -2.77 12.06 1.25
N ARG A 58 -1.93 11.48 0.39
CA ARG A 58 -1.27 12.23 -0.69
C ARG A 58 -2.27 12.77 -1.70
N LEU A 59 -3.32 12.01 -2.02
CA LEU A 59 -4.41 12.40 -2.91
C LEU A 59 -5.13 13.66 -2.40
N LYS A 60 -5.40 13.72 -1.08
CA LYS A 60 -6.04 14.88 -0.43
C LYS A 60 -5.16 16.13 -0.51
N ASN A 61 -3.84 15.95 -0.42
CA ASN A 61 -2.87 17.06 -0.38
C ASN A 61 -2.33 17.48 -1.76
N THR A 62 -2.61 16.72 -2.82
CA THR A 62 -2.10 17.00 -4.18
C THR A 62 -3.03 17.94 -4.94
N ARG A 63 -2.46 19.07 -5.41
CA ARG A 63 -3.16 20.08 -6.22
C ARG A 63 -2.96 19.89 -7.73
N ASP A 64 -1.79 19.38 -8.12
CA ASP A 64 -1.44 19.11 -9.51
C ASP A 64 -2.38 18.05 -10.09
N HIS A 65 -3.04 18.37 -11.20
CA HIS A 65 -4.13 17.56 -11.74
C HIS A 65 -3.62 16.20 -12.22
N ASP A 66 -2.52 16.18 -12.97
CA ASP A 66 -1.96 14.96 -13.56
C ASP A 66 -1.47 14.01 -12.47
N ARG A 67 -0.71 14.52 -11.50
CA ARG A 67 -0.28 13.71 -10.34
C ARG A 67 -1.46 13.21 -9.50
N LYS A 68 -2.54 13.98 -9.42
CA LYS A 68 -3.74 13.56 -8.69
C LYS A 68 -4.43 12.42 -9.41
N GLU A 69 -4.49 12.46 -10.73
CA GLU A 69 -5.04 11.37 -11.54
C GLU A 69 -4.20 10.11 -11.43
N ASP A 70 -2.86 10.22 -11.51
CA ASP A 70 -1.95 9.10 -11.26
C ASP A 70 -2.19 8.46 -9.88
N LEU A 71 -2.34 9.28 -8.84
CA LEU A 71 -2.61 8.80 -7.49
C LEU A 71 -3.99 8.13 -7.37
N LYS A 72 -5.02 8.57 -8.12
CA LYS A 72 -6.32 7.87 -8.14
C LYS A 72 -6.18 6.48 -8.74
N ILE A 73 -5.52 6.37 -9.89
CA ILE A 73 -5.28 5.09 -10.57
C ILE A 73 -4.52 4.14 -9.63
N MET A 74 -3.47 4.64 -8.97
CA MET A 74 -2.72 3.86 -7.99
C MET A 74 -3.61 3.43 -6.79
N TYR A 75 -4.45 4.33 -6.27
CA TYR A 75 -5.37 4.04 -5.17
C TYR A 75 -6.37 2.94 -5.54
N GLU A 76 -7.00 3.04 -6.71
CA GLU A 76 -7.96 2.05 -7.22
C GLU A 76 -7.30 0.69 -7.40
N ASN A 77 -6.10 0.65 -7.99
CA ASN A 77 -5.32 -0.58 -8.13
C ASN A 77 -4.98 -1.20 -6.76
N VAL A 78 -4.59 -0.40 -5.77
CA VAL A 78 -4.32 -0.90 -4.42
C VAL A 78 -5.60 -1.42 -3.74
N CYS A 79 -6.76 -0.81 -3.98
CA CYS A 79 -8.04 -1.35 -3.50
C CYS A 79 -8.32 -2.74 -4.07
N VAL A 80 -8.12 -2.92 -5.38
CA VAL A 80 -8.24 -4.24 -6.03
C VAL A 80 -7.25 -5.24 -5.42
N LEU A 81 -6.00 -4.83 -5.18
CA LEU A 81 -5.01 -5.67 -4.52
C LEU A 81 -5.45 -6.07 -3.10
N CYS A 82 -6.01 -5.15 -2.31
CA CYS A 82 -6.58 -5.47 -0.99
C CYS A 82 -7.68 -6.52 -1.08
N GLU A 83 -8.58 -6.41 -2.05
CA GLU A 83 -9.66 -7.40 -2.25
C GLU A 83 -9.12 -8.79 -2.57
N HIS A 84 -8.12 -8.87 -3.46
CA HIS A 84 -7.43 -10.12 -3.76
C HIS A 84 -6.75 -10.71 -2.52
N ILE A 85 -6.08 -9.88 -1.74
CA ILE A 85 -5.39 -10.30 -0.52
C ILE A 85 -6.37 -10.87 0.51
N GLU A 86 -7.52 -10.23 0.71
CA GLU A 86 -8.52 -10.75 1.63
C GLU A 86 -9.16 -12.03 1.12
N LYS A 87 -9.38 -12.17 -0.18
CA LYS A 87 -9.93 -13.40 -0.77
C LYS A 87 -8.95 -14.57 -0.73
N ASP A 88 -7.69 -14.32 -1.08
CA ASP A 88 -6.69 -15.37 -1.30
C ASP A 88 -5.96 -15.74 0.00
N PHE A 89 -6.00 -14.89 1.02
CA PHE A 89 -5.35 -15.12 2.32
C PHE A 89 -6.31 -14.95 3.51
N SER A 90 -7.62 -15.15 3.32
CA SER A 90 -8.59 -15.36 4.41
C SER A 90 -8.39 -16.71 5.09
#